data_AF-A0A6M1PR14-F1
#
_entry.id   AF-A0A6M1PR14-F1
#
_cell.length_a   1.000
_cell.length_b   1.000
_cell.length_c   1.000
_cell.angle_alpha   90.00
_cell.angle_beta   90.00
_cell.angle_gamma   90.00
#
_symmetry.space_group_name_H-M   'P 1'
#
loop_
_entity.id
_entity.type
_entity.pdbx_description
1 polymer ?
#
loop_
_entity_poly.entity_id
_entity_poly.type
_entity_poly.pdbx_seq_one_letter_code
_entity_poly.pdbx_strand_id
1 'polypeptide(L)'
;MKRSAKKRIYIEAPYFVPDPRLLFALKMAAMQGVDVRVIIPAVPDSKHVYFASLSYARELLQAGIRFYRYQKGFIHAKVIICDDKACSGSAKMDIRSFTDQFEINAIFLTGKPSTA
;
A
#
# COMPACT_ATOMS: atom_id res chain seq x y z
N MET A 1 10.89 -19.74 5.13
CA MET A 1 9.76 -18.88 4.75
C MET A 1 10.28 -17.47 4.42
N LYS A 2 10.42 -17.10 3.14
CA LYS A 2 10.96 -15.77 2.73
C LYS A 2 9.83 -14.72 2.82
N ARG A 3 10.05 -13.64 3.60
CA ARG A 3 9.03 -12.65 4.01
C ARG A 3 8.99 -11.35 3.17
N SER A 4 9.81 -11.19 2.13
CA SER A 4 9.97 -9.91 1.39
C SER A 4 9.58 -10.01 -0.08
N ALA A 5 8.95 -8.95 -0.63
CA ALA A 5 8.69 -8.81 -2.06
C ALA A 5 10.00 -8.71 -2.86
N LYS A 6 9.98 -9.15 -4.12
CA LYS A 6 11.16 -9.29 -4.99
C LYS A 6 11.10 -8.47 -6.26
N LYS A 7 9.92 -8.09 -6.74
CA LYS A 7 9.74 -7.39 -8.02
C LYS A 7 8.94 -6.10 -7.84
N ARG A 8 7.79 -6.15 -7.15
CA ARG A 8 6.87 -5.01 -7.07
C ARG A 8 6.03 -4.99 -5.80
N ILE A 9 5.70 -3.78 -5.35
CA ILE A 9 4.73 -3.49 -4.28
C ILE A 9 3.79 -2.41 -4.80
N TYR A 10 2.53 -2.74 -5.04
CA TYR A 10 1.50 -1.78 -5.44
C TYR A 10 0.51 -1.60 -4.33
N ILE A 11 0.25 -0.35 -4.00
CA ILE A 11 -0.60 0.05 -2.88
C ILE A 11 -1.66 0.98 -3.40
N GLU A 12 -2.88 0.78 -2.95
CA GLU A 12 -3.94 1.77 -3.08
C GLU A 12 -4.54 1.99 -1.69
N ALA A 13 -4.66 3.27 -1.31
CA ALA A 13 -5.35 3.65 -0.10
C ALA A 13 -5.94 5.07 -0.18
N PRO A 14 -7.18 5.26 0.29
CA PRO A 14 -7.81 6.59 0.38
C PRO A 14 -7.04 7.54 1.30
N TYR A 15 -6.45 6.97 2.36
CA TYR A 15 -5.75 7.70 3.42
C TYR A 15 -4.35 7.11 3.57
N PHE A 16 -3.38 7.65 2.83
CA PHE A 16 -2.02 7.17 2.88
C PHE A 16 -1.25 7.86 4.00
N VAL A 17 -1.44 7.37 5.23
CA VAL A 17 -0.77 7.89 6.44
C VAL A 17 0.00 6.75 7.09
N PRO A 18 1.15 6.33 6.52
CA PRO A 18 1.90 5.19 7.00
C PRO A 18 2.54 5.48 8.36
N ASP A 19 2.56 4.47 9.23
CA ASP A 19 3.38 4.52 10.44
C ASP A 19 4.89 4.43 10.11
N PRO A 20 5.78 4.77 11.07
CA PRO A 20 7.24 4.77 10.82
C PRO A 20 7.82 3.43 10.34
N ARG A 21 7.24 2.29 10.74
CA ARG A 21 7.69 0.96 10.33
C ARG A 21 7.33 0.70 8.87
N LEU A 22 6.09 1.01 8.48
CA LEU A 22 5.67 0.89 7.08
C LEU A 22 6.47 1.83 6.18
N LEU A 23 6.67 3.08 6.61
CA LEU A 23 7.48 4.07 5.91
C LEU A 23 8.91 3.56 5.66
N PHE A 24 9.56 3.02 6.71
CA PHE A 24 10.89 2.45 6.61
C PHE A 24 10.92 1.23 5.68
N ALA A 25 9.94 0.32 5.79
CA ALA A 25 9.87 -0.87 4.95
C ALA A 25 9.72 -0.53 3.46
N LEU A 26 8.88 0.46 3.11
CA LEU A 26 8.70 0.90 1.72
C LEU A 26 9.97 1.52 1.16
N LYS A 27 10.66 2.37 1.94
CA LYS A 27 11.95 2.95 1.54
C LYS A 27 12.99 1.86 1.30
N MET A 28 13.11 0.91 2.21
CA MET A 28 14.05 -0.21 2.08
C MET A 28 13.75 -1.07 0.85
N ALA A 29 12.48 -1.34 0.55
CA ALA A 29 12.08 -2.07 -0.64
C ALA A 29 12.49 -1.32 -1.92
N ALA A 30 12.20 -0.02 -1.99
CA ALA A 30 12.58 0.80 -3.13
C ALA A 30 14.11 0.86 -3.31
N MET A 31 14.88 0.99 -2.22
CA MET A 31 16.34 0.92 -2.24
C MET A 31 16.88 -0.43 -2.72
N GLN A 32 16.15 -1.51 -2.49
CA GLN A 32 16.47 -2.85 -3.00
C GLN A 32 16.07 -3.06 -4.47
N GLY A 33 15.60 -2.02 -5.17
CA GLY A 33 15.21 -2.07 -6.57
C GLY A 33 13.80 -2.63 -6.81
N VAL A 34 12.99 -2.77 -5.75
CA VAL A 34 11.59 -3.19 -5.88
C VAL A 34 10.77 -2.04 -6.48
N ASP A 35 9.93 -2.32 -7.48
CA ASP A 35 9.01 -1.34 -8.06
C ASP A 35 7.86 -1.04 -7.09
N VAL A 36 7.98 0.05 -6.33
CA VAL A 36 6.95 0.49 -5.39
C VAL A 36 6.09 1.58 -6.02
N ARG A 37 4.77 1.37 -6.04
CA ARG A 37 3.78 2.33 -6.55
C ARG A 37 2.63 2.49 -5.57
N VAL A 38 2.19 3.73 -5.39
CA VAL A 38 1.07 4.08 -4.52
C VAL A 38 0.03 4.88 -5.31
N ILE A 39 -1.24 4.50 -5.19
CA ILE A 39 -2.37 5.25 -5.72
C ILE A 39 -3.12 5.89 -4.55
N ILE A 40 -3.37 7.20 -4.67
CA ILE A 40 -4.19 7.98 -3.74
C ILE A 40 -5.33 8.69 -4.51
N PRO A 41 -6.47 9.01 -3.88
CA PRO A 41 -7.53 9.78 -4.53
C PRO A 41 -7.08 11.22 -4.82
N ALA A 42 -7.44 11.77 -5.99
CA ALA A 42 -7.21 13.18 -6.31
C ALA A 42 -8.24 14.10 -5.65
N VAL A 43 -9.46 13.59 -5.45
CA VAL A 43 -10.56 14.29 -4.78
C VAL A 43 -10.69 13.71 -3.38
N PRO A 44 -10.32 14.45 -2.32
CA PRO A 44 -10.44 13.96 -0.96
C PRO A 44 -11.84 14.19 -0.40
N ASP A 45 -12.29 13.27 0.44
CA ASP A 45 -13.43 13.44 1.34
C ASP A 45 -13.05 14.25 2.60
N SER A 46 -11.78 14.20 3.02
CA SER A 46 -11.20 14.99 4.11
C SER A 46 -9.88 15.67 3.70
N LYS A 47 -9.87 17.01 3.69
CA LYS A 47 -8.70 17.82 3.30
C LYS A 47 -7.48 17.60 4.20
N HIS A 48 -7.68 17.46 5.51
CA HIS A 48 -6.58 17.28 6.47
C HIS A 48 -5.81 15.98 6.22
N VAL A 49 -6.54 14.87 6.01
CA VAL A 49 -5.94 13.56 5.75
C VAL A 49 -5.27 13.51 4.38
N TYR A 50 -5.83 14.23 3.41
CA TYR A 50 -5.22 14.41 2.09
C TYR A 50 -3.87 15.12 2.16
N PHE A 51 -3.78 16.24 2.89
CA PHE A 51 -2.50 16.95 3.05
C PHE A 51 -1.47 16.11 3.80
N ALA A 52 -1.89 15.34 4.82
CA ALA A 52 -1.01 14.36 5.47
C ALA A 52 -0.48 13.34 4.45
N SER A 53 -1.36 12.78 3.61
CA SER A 53 -0.99 11.83 2.56
C SER A 53 0.00 12.42 1.55
N LEU A 54 -0.20 13.68 1.15
CA LEU A 54 0.74 14.39 0.26
C LEU A 54 2.10 14.66 0.90
N SER A 55 2.14 14.92 2.22
CA SER A 55 3.39 15.11 2.95
C SER A 55 4.25 13.84 2.92
N TYR A 56 3.65 12.68 3.21
CA TYR A 56 4.34 11.38 3.10
C TYR A 56 4.70 11.02 1.66
N ALA A 57 3.82 11.33 0.70
CA ALA A 57 4.11 11.11 -0.72
C ALA A 57 5.37 11.89 -1.15
N ARG A 58 5.50 13.15 -0.74
CA ARG A 58 6.69 13.97 -1.04
C ARG A 58 7.98 13.33 -0.51
N GLU A 59 7.96 12.83 0.71
CA GLU A 59 9.11 12.15 1.32
C GLU A 59 9.45 10.85 0.57
N LEU A 60 8.45 10.04 0.23
CA LEU A 60 8.66 8.74 -0.40
C LEU A 60 9.02 8.82 -1.88
N LEU A 61 8.59 9.88 -2.57
CA LEU A 61 9.03 10.19 -3.94
C LEU A 61 10.55 10.32 -4.02
N GLN A 62 11.19 10.92 -3.01
CA GLN A 62 12.66 11.03 -2.93
C GLN A 62 13.34 9.67 -2.73
N ALA A 63 12.64 8.68 -2.19
CA ALA A 63 13.13 7.31 -2.02
C ALA A 63 12.91 6.43 -3.27
N GLY A 64 12.45 7.00 -4.40
CA GLY A 64 12.22 6.27 -5.66
C GLY A 64 10.85 5.61 -5.77
N ILE A 65 9.95 5.85 -4.80
CA ILE A 65 8.58 5.33 -4.82
C ILE A 65 7.72 6.21 -5.73
N ARG A 66 6.89 5.60 -6.58
CA ARG A 66 6.03 6.35 -7.51
C ARG A 66 4.63 6.55 -6.96
N PHE A 67 4.12 7.77 -7.06
CA PHE A 67 2.76 8.11 -6.66
C PHE A 67 1.90 8.46 -7.85
N TYR A 68 0.64 7.99 -7.83
CA TYR A 68 -0.38 8.29 -8.83
C TYR A 68 -1.62 8.79 -8.13
N ARG A 69 -2.34 9.72 -8.77
CA ARG A 69 -3.61 10.23 -8.26
C ARG A 69 -4.76 9.75 -9.12
N TYR A 70 -5.76 9.13 -8.49
CA TYR A 70 -6.97 8.74 -9.19
C TYR A 70 -7.92 9.94 -9.38
N GLN A 71 -8.28 10.23 -10.62
CA GLN A 71 -9.02 11.45 -10.95
C GLN A 71 -10.54 11.28 -11.05
N LYS A 72 -11.07 10.06 -11.22
CA LYS A 72 -12.50 9.82 -11.46
C LYS A 72 -13.34 9.75 -10.16
N GLY A 73 -12.97 10.52 -9.14
CA GLY A 73 -13.63 10.56 -7.84
C GLY A 73 -12.79 9.98 -6.71
N PHE A 74 -13.47 9.45 -5.69
CA PHE A 74 -12.85 8.90 -4.49
C PHE A 74 -12.81 7.36 -4.55
N ILE A 75 -11.61 6.78 -4.49
CA ILE A 75 -11.45 5.33 -4.30
C ILE A 75 -11.26 5.09 -2.81
N HIS A 76 -12.04 4.16 -2.26
CA HIS A 76 -11.98 3.78 -0.84
C HIS A 76 -11.45 2.36 -0.62
N ALA A 77 -10.91 1.75 -1.68
CA ALA A 77 -10.30 0.44 -1.62
C ALA A 77 -8.99 0.53 -0.81
N LYS A 78 -8.57 -0.59 -0.24
CA LYS A 78 -7.32 -0.69 0.52
C LYS A 78 -6.68 -1.99 0.09
N VAL A 79 -5.81 -1.89 -0.89
CA VAL A 79 -5.22 -3.05 -1.56
C VAL A 79 -3.71 -2.92 -1.54
N ILE A 80 -3.03 -4.01 -1.19
CA ILE A 80 -1.59 -4.16 -1.32
C ILE A 80 -1.30 -5.38 -2.16
N ILE A 81 -0.59 -5.21 -3.27
CA ILE A 81 -0.14 -6.27 -4.15
C ILE A 81 1.38 -6.36 -4.05
N CYS A 82 1.88 -7.47 -3.55
CA CYS A 82 3.29 -7.80 -3.46
C CYS A 82 3.59 -8.94 -4.43
N ASP A 83 4.29 -8.64 -5.52
CA ASP A 83 4.60 -9.57 -6.60
C ASP A 83 3.35 -10.26 -7.20
N ASP A 84 3.14 -11.53 -6.82
CA ASP A 84 2.08 -12.44 -7.24
C ASP A 84 1.07 -12.70 -6.12
N LYS A 85 1.16 -11.91 -5.04
CA LYS A 85 0.29 -11.97 -3.86
C LYS A 85 -0.47 -10.67 -3.76
N ALA A 86 -1.80 -10.73 -3.67
CA ALA A 86 -2.62 -9.56 -3.34
C ALA A 86 -3.26 -9.76 -1.97
N CYS A 87 -3.31 -8.69 -1.19
CA CYS A 87 -4.09 -8.60 0.03
C CYS A 87 -5.07 -7.43 -0.14
N SER A 88 -6.34 -7.69 0.11
CA SER A 88 -7.36 -6.63 0.20
C SER A 88 -8.07 -6.77 1.55
N GLY A 89 -8.23 -5.67 2.26
CA GLY A 89 -8.92 -5.62 3.56
C GLY A 89 -9.61 -4.28 3.78
N SER A 90 -10.37 -4.13 4.87
CA SER A 90 -11.00 -2.86 5.25
C SER A 90 -10.01 -1.89 5.94
N ALA A 91 -8.80 -2.37 6.22
CA ALA A 91 -7.77 -1.70 7.00
C ALA A 91 -7.26 -0.39 6.39
N LYS A 92 -7.34 0.68 7.19
CA LYS A 92 -6.44 1.84 7.05
C LYS A 92 -5.01 1.31 7.27
N MET A 93 -4.03 1.78 6.49
CA MET A 93 -2.62 1.40 6.71
C MET A 93 -2.03 2.09 7.96
N ASP A 94 -2.57 1.74 9.14
CA ASP A 94 -2.17 2.14 10.50
C ASP A 94 -2.19 0.86 11.37
N ILE A 95 -1.17 0.66 12.21
CA ILE A 95 -1.03 -0.51 13.10
C ILE A 95 -2.21 -0.72 14.07
N ARG A 96 -3.09 0.26 14.29
CA ARG A 96 -4.37 0.04 15.01
C ARG A 96 -5.28 -0.98 14.31
N SER A 97 -5.10 -1.22 13.01
CA SER A 97 -5.81 -2.26 12.25
C SER A 97 -5.11 -3.63 12.29
N PHE A 98 -3.90 -3.74 12.84
CA PHE A 98 -3.17 -5.02 12.97
C PHE A 98 -3.32 -5.68 14.35
N THR A 99 -3.90 -4.99 15.34
CA THR A 99 -4.03 -5.53 16.71
C THR A 99 -5.46 -5.71 17.23
N ASP A 100 -6.47 -4.95 16.76
CA ASP A 100 -7.74 -4.87 17.52
C ASP A 100 -9.06 -4.84 16.72
N GLN A 101 -9.12 -5.17 15.43
CA GLN A 101 -10.40 -5.33 14.73
C GLN A 101 -10.47 -6.64 13.93
N PHE A 102 -11.61 -7.33 14.05
CA PHE A 102 -11.98 -8.50 13.26
C PHE A 102 -12.03 -8.09 11.78
N GLU A 103 -10.95 -8.34 11.05
CA GLU A 103 -10.81 -7.91 9.65
C GLU A 103 -10.69 -9.12 8.73
N ILE A 104 -11.53 -9.13 7.69
CA ILE A 104 -11.49 -10.13 6.62
C ILE A 104 -10.38 -9.70 5.65
N ASN A 105 -9.19 -10.27 5.81
CA ASN A 105 -8.10 -10.13 4.86
C ASN A 105 -8.18 -11.25 3.82
N ALA A 106 -8.52 -10.92 2.57
CA ALA A 106 -8.46 -11.86 1.46
C ALA A 106 -7.05 -11.85 0.86
N ILE A 107 -6.32 -12.97 1.00
CA ILE A 107 -5.01 -13.15 0.37
C ILE A 107 -5.20 -13.94 -0.93
N PHE A 108 -4.97 -13.30 -2.06
CA PHE A 108 -4.95 -13.95 -3.36
C PHE A 108 -3.52 -14.40 -3.66
N LEU A 109 -3.32 -15.71 -3.83
CA LEU A 109 -2.06 -16.31 -4.26
C LEU A 109 -2.27 -16.89 -5.66
N THR A 110 -1.51 -16.43 -6.66
CA THR A 110 -1.46 -17.16 -7.93
C THR A 110 -0.39 -18.24 -7.86
N GLY A 111 -0.82 -19.49 -7.70
CA GLY A 111 -0.03 -20.68 -8.00
C GLY A 111 -0.76 -21.50 -9.06
N LYS A 112 -0.05 -22.06 -10.05
CA LYS A 112 -0.62 -23.20 -10.79
C LYS A 112 -0.93 -24.28 -9.74
N PRO A 113 -2.09 -24.93 -9.76
CA PRO A 113 -2.29 -26.11 -8.94
C PRO A 113 -1.15 -27.08 -9.25
N SER A 114 -0.45 -27.52 -8.21
CA SER A 114 0.46 -28.64 -8.29
C SER A 114 -0.38 -29.84 -8.69
N THR A 115 -0.50 -30.13 -9.97
CA THR A 115 -0.95 -31.43 -10.45
C THR A 115 0.09 -32.46 -10.00
N ALA A 116 -0.24 -33.16 -8.91
CA ALA A 116 0.36 -34.44 -8.59
C ALA A 116 -0.27 -35.52 -9.49
#